data_AF-A0A8S4RFR7-F1
#
_entry.id   AF-A0A8S4RFR7-F1
#
_cell.length_a   1.000
_cell.length_b   1.000
_cell.length_c   1.000
_cell.angle_alpha   90.00
_cell.angle_beta   90.00
_cell.angle_gamma   90.00
#
_symmetry.space_group_name_H-M   'P 1'
#
loop_
_entity.id
_entity.type
_entity.pdbx_description
1 polymer ?
#
loop_
_entity_poly.entity_id
_entity_poly.type
_entity_poly.pdbx_seq_one_letter_code
_entity_poly.pdbx_strand_id
1 'polypeptide(L)'
;MYNVKHKSKLCAKNLGFRTSEDTPIFVSDQLTPKGARLYFLARELVKTKAYRFWLTAFGKIHVRKDENSPIITIKDEAQISYLLRGA
;
A
#
# COMPACT_ATOMS: atom_id res chain seq x y z
N MET A 1 -6.32 8.19 1.91
CA MET A 1 -6.14 7.79 3.32
C MET A 1 -7.11 8.58 4.17
N TYR A 2 -7.76 7.93 5.15
CA TYR A 2 -8.60 8.60 6.15
C TYR A 2 -7.79 8.76 7.42
N ASN A 3 -7.99 9.86 8.13
CA ASN A 3 -7.41 10.00 9.46
C ASN A 3 -8.11 9.01 10.39
N VAL A 4 -7.36 8.28 11.23
CA VAL A 4 -7.92 7.31 12.19
C VAL A 4 -8.96 7.95 13.10
N LYS A 5 -8.83 9.26 13.39
CA LYS A 5 -9.75 10.04 14.22
C LYS A 5 -10.84 10.78 13.43
N HIS A 6 -10.66 11.01 12.13
CA HIS A 6 -11.58 11.82 11.33
C HIS A 6 -11.91 11.13 10.00
N LYS A 7 -13.20 10.89 9.76
CA LYS A 7 -13.70 10.24 8.54
C LYS A 7 -13.63 11.15 7.29
N SER A 8 -13.32 12.43 7.45
CA SER A 8 -13.09 13.34 6.33
C SER A 8 -11.79 13.01 5.59
N LYS A 9 -11.72 13.33 4.30
CA LYS A 9 -10.48 13.21 3.53
C LYS A 9 -9.43 14.17 4.09
N LEU A 10 -8.16 13.75 4.05
CA LEU A 10 -7.04 14.60 4.42
C LEU A 10 -6.87 15.70 3.35
N CYS A 11 -6.97 16.95 3.75
CA CYS A 11 -6.89 18.13 2.89
C CYS A 11 -5.84 19.13 3.38
N ALA A 12 -5.43 20.05 2.52
CA ALA A 12 -4.42 21.08 2.82
C ALA A 12 -4.75 21.88 4.10
N LYS A 13 -6.02 22.21 4.33
CA LYS A 13 -6.48 22.87 5.57
C LYS A 13 -6.11 22.12 6.86
N ASN A 14 -5.97 20.79 6.82
CA ASN A 14 -5.57 19.99 7.98
C ASN A 14 -4.08 20.14 8.34
N LEU A 15 -3.27 20.69 7.44
CA LEU A 15 -1.86 21.04 7.66
C LEU A 15 -1.66 22.54 7.95
N GLY A 16 -2.75 23.31 8.13
CA GLY A 16 -2.70 24.75 8.40
C GLY A 16 -2.63 25.64 7.15
N PHE A 17 -2.74 25.07 5.94
CA PHE A 17 -2.84 25.87 4.71
C PHE A 17 -4.18 26.60 4.66
N ARG A 18 -4.14 27.90 4.35
CA ARG A 18 -5.33 28.75 4.19
C ARG A 18 -5.80 28.69 2.74
N THR A 19 -6.39 27.57 2.35
CA THR A 19 -7.07 27.43 1.05
C THR A 19 -8.57 27.66 1.23
N SER A 20 -9.21 28.33 0.28
CA SER A 20 -10.67 28.47 0.27
C SER A 20 -11.38 27.17 -0.08
N GLU A 21 -10.69 26.28 -0.80
CA GLU A 21 -11.21 25.01 -1.29
C GLU A 21 -10.61 23.82 -0.53
N ASP A 22 -11.33 22.70 -0.54
CA ASP A 22 -10.90 21.42 0.03
C ASP A 22 -9.89 20.70 -0.88
N THR A 23 -8.67 21.23 -0.92
CA THR A 23 -7.57 20.66 -1.70
C THR A 23 -7.12 19.32 -1.10
N PRO A 24 -7.29 18.17 -1.79
CA PRO A 24 -6.94 16.87 -1.26
C PRO A 24 -5.41 16.68 -1.19
N ILE A 25 -4.95 15.94 -0.18
CA ILE A 25 -3.55 15.54 -0.05
C ILE A 25 -3.38 14.10 -0.53
N PHE A 26 -2.40 13.89 -1.41
CA PHE A 26 -1.98 12.57 -1.86
C PHE A 26 -0.62 12.23 -1.23
N VAL A 27 -0.51 11.02 -0.70
CA VAL A 27 0.74 10.49 -0.18
C VAL A 27 1.17 9.35 -1.10
N SER A 28 2.33 9.50 -1.72
CA SER A 28 2.99 8.47 -2.51
C SER A 28 4.34 8.14 -1.86
N ASP A 29 4.74 6.86 -1.94
CA ASP A 29 6.09 6.44 -1.60
C ASP A 29 6.94 6.44 -2.87
N GLN A 30 8.17 6.93 -2.80
CA GLN A 30 9.06 6.99 -3.96
C GLN A 30 9.77 5.64 -4.11
N LEU A 31 9.28 4.82 -5.02
CA LEU A 31 9.82 3.49 -5.27
C LEU A 31 10.93 3.52 -6.32
N THR A 32 11.93 2.66 -6.13
CA THR A 32 12.87 2.32 -7.21
C THR A 32 12.12 1.64 -8.36
N PRO A 33 12.68 1.58 -9.58
CA PRO A 33 12.04 0.85 -10.69
C PRO A 33 11.69 -0.59 -10.33
N LYS A 34 12.58 -1.27 -9.60
CA LYS A 34 12.32 -2.62 -9.04
C LYS A 34 11.17 -2.60 -8.03
N GLY A 35 11.15 -1.64 -7.11
CA GLY A 35 10.07 -1.50 -6.14
C GLY A 35 8.70 -1.26 -6.80
N ALA A 36 8.64 -0.40 -7.82
CA ALA A 36 7.41 -0.13 -8.58
C ALA A 36 6.90 -1.39 -9.29
N ARG A 37 7.81 -2.22 -9.83
CA ARG A 37 7.46 -3.52 -10.40
C ARG A 37 6.88 -4.48 -9.35
N LEU A 38 7.52 -4.61 -8.20
CA LEU A 38 7.03 -5.45 -7.10
C LEU A 38 5.69 -4.97 -6.55
N TYR A 39 5.49 -3.66 -6.47
CA TYR A 39 4.23 -3.04 -6.08
C TYR A 39 3.09 -3.45 -7.00
N PHE A 40 3.30 -3.34 -8.32
CA PHE A 40 2.32 -3.74 -9.31
C PHE A 40 1.94 -5.23 -9.14
N LEU A 41 2.94 -6.10 -9.01
CA LEU A 41 2.72 -7.54 -8.85
C LEU A 41 2.05 -7.89 -7.51
N ALA A 42 2.40 -7.22 -6.41
CA ALA A 42 1.74 -7.42 -5.12
C ALA A 42 0.26 -7.00 -5.16
N ARG A 43 -0.08 -5.97 -5.94
CA ARG A 43 -1.48 -5.58 -6.17
C ARG A 43 -2.24 -6.66 -6.93
N GLU A 44 -1.63 -7.28 -7.95
CA GLU A 44 -2.23 -8.43 -8.64
C GLU A 44 -2.40 -9.64 -7.70
N LEU A 45 -1.43 -9.89 -6.80
CA LEU A 45 -1.53 -10.93 -5.78
C LEU A 45 -2.74 -10.74 -4.86
N VAL A 46 -3.07 -9.51 -4.46
CA VAL A 46 -4.26 -9.24 -3.62
C VAL A 46 -5.57 -9.45 -4.39
N LYS A 47 -5.59 -9.23 -5.71
CA LYS A 47 -6.77 -9.50 -6.54
C LYS A 47 -7.17 -10.98 -6.58
N THR A 48 -6.23 -11.90 -6.32
CA THR A 48 -6.53 -13.35 -6.26
C THR A 48 -7.36 -13.75 -5.02
N LYS A 49 -7.64 -12.80 -4.11
CA LYS A 49 -8.36 -13.00 -2.84
C LYS A 49 -7.65 -13.91 -1.81
N ALA A 50 -6.45 -14.41 -2.12
CA ALA A 50 -5.61 -15.12 -1.15
C ALA A 50 -4.89 -14.16 -0.18
N TYR A 51 -4.77 -12.89 -0.56
CA TYR A 51 -4.18 -11.83 0.25
C TYR A 51 -5.13 -10.65 0.34
N ARG A 52 -5.40 -10.17 1.55
CA ARG A 52 -6.35 -9.07 1.79
C ARG A 52 -5.69 -7.70 1.83
N PHE A 53 -4.42 -7.64 2.26
CA PHE A 53 -3.72 -6.38 2.47
C PHE A 53 -2.39 -6.35 1.73
N TRP A 54 -2.09 -5.18 1.16
CA TRP A 54 -0.77 -4.84 0.64
C TRP A 54 -0.48 -3.37 0.98
N LEU A 55 0.78 -3.07 1.30
CA LEU A 55 1.22 -1.71 1.63
C LEU A 55 2.69 -1.51 1.27
N THR A 56 3.05 -0.25 1.07
CA THR A 56 4.45 0.19 0.97
C THR A 56 4.87 0.92 2.23
N ALA A 57 6.06 0.62 2.71
CA ALA A 57 6.69 1.36 3.79
C ALA A 57 8.21 1.36 3.58
N PHE A 58 8.83 2.54 3.64
CA PHE A 58 10.29 2.70 3.50
C PHE A 58 10.84 2.04 2.23
N GLY A 59 10.12 2.20 1.10
CA GLY A 59 10.51 1.61 -0.18
C GLY A 59 10.38 0.08 -0.28
N LYS A 60 9.81 -0.58 0.73
CA LYS A 60 9.56 -2.02 0.76
C LYS A 60 8.08 -2.32 0.58
N ILE A 61 7.81 -3.47 -0.04
CA ILE A 61 6.46 -3.93 -0.33
C ILE A 61 6.13 -5.04 0.67
N HIS A 62 4.98 -4.91 1.32
CA HIS A 62 4.49 -5.86 2.32
C HIS A 62 3.12 -6.38 1.91
N VAL A 63 2.87 -7.67 2.16
CA VAL A 63 1.57 -8.31 1.93
C VAL A 63 1.14 -9.12 3.16
N ARG A 64 -0.16 -9.31 3.32
CA ARG A 64 -0.75 -10.04 4.45
C ARG A 64 -2.02 -10.76 4.01
N LYS A 65 -2.18 -12.02 4.42
CA LYS A 65 -3.37 -12.83 4.07
C LYS A 65 -4.65 -12.26 4.69
N ASP A 66 -4.63 -12.04 5.99
CA ASP A 66 -5.74 -11.53 6.80
C ASP A 66 -5.22 -10.71 8.02
N GLU A 67 -6.12 -10.30 8.92
CA GLU A 67 -5.82 -9.47 10.10
C GLU A 67 -5.04 -10.19 11.20
N ASN A 68 -4.90 -11.52 11.12
CA ASN A 68 -4.22 -12.37 12.10
C ASN A 68 -2.92 -12.99 11.54
N SER A 69 -2.80 -13.12 10.22
CA SER A 69 -1.63 -13.66 9.55
C SER A 69 -0.36 -12.81 9.74
N PRO A 70 0.85 -13.35 9.65
CA PRO A 70 2.07 -12.55 9.69
C PRO A 70 2.22 -11.65 8.44
N ILE A 71 2.94 -10.55 8.59
CA ILE A 71 3.31 -9.67 7.46
C ILE A 71 4.47 -10.30 6.69
N ILE A 72 4.32 -10.41 5.37
CA ILE A 72 5.35 -10.92 4.47
C ILE A 72 5.96 -9.74 3.73
N THR A 73 7.28 -9.56 3.84
CA THR A 73 8.02 -8.59 3.02
C THR A 73 8.41 -9.24 1.70
N ILE A 74 8.04 -8.60 0.59
CA ILE A 74 8.36 -9.05 -0.76
C ILE A 74 9.73 -8.51 -1.17
N LYS A 75 10.66 -9.40 -1.54
CA LYS A 75 12.04 -9.07 -1.89
C LYS A 75 12.31 -9.11 -3.40
N ASP A 76 11.56 -9.95 -4.11
CA ASP A 76 11.73 -10.22 -5.54
C ASP A 76 10.44 -10.80 -6.17
N GLU A 77 10.46 -10.92 -7.50
CA GLU A 77 9.32 -11.42 -8.30
C GLU A 77 9.12 -12.94 -8.13
N ALA A 78 10.17 -13.70 -7.79
CA ALA A 78 10.09 -15.15 -7.61
C ALA A 78 9.26 -15.48 -6.37
N GLN A 79 9.42 -14.72 -5.29
CA GLN A 79 8.62 -14.83 -4.09
C GLN A 79 7.13 -14.61 -4.40
N ILE A 80 6.77 -13.60 -5.19
CA ILE A 80 5.38 -13.37 -5.59
C ILE A 80 4.84 -14.56 -6.39
N SER A 81 5.62 -15.06 -7.34
CA SER A 81 5.25 -16.23 -8.15
C SER A 81 5.03 -17.48 -7.29
N TYR A 82 5.83 -17.68 -6.24
CA TYR A 82 5.62 -18.74 -5.26
C TYR A 82 4.29 -18.55 -4.51
N LEU A 83 4.01 -17.35 -4.01
CA LEU A 83 2.78 -17.05 -3.27
C LEU A 83 1.50 -17.19 -4.14
N LEU A 84 1.60 -16.95 -5.45
CA LEU A 84 0.50 -17.13 -6.41
C LEU A 84 0.14 -18.61 -6.63
N ARG A 85 1.12 -19.52 -6.52
CA ARG A 85 0.91 -20.96 -6.78
C ARG A 85 0.30 -21.71 -5.59
N GLY A 86 0.03 -21.03 -4.48
CA GLY A 86 -0.40 -21.64 -3.24
C GLY A 86 0.82 -22.05 -2.42
N ALA A 87 0.98 -21.37 -1.28
CA ALA A 87 1.91 -21.74 -0.22
C ALA A 87 1.18 -22.61 0.81
#